data_AF-A0A965II45-F1
#
_entry.id   AF-A0A965II45-F1
#
_cell.length_a   1.000
_cell.length_b   1.000
_cell.length_c   1.000
_cell.angle_alpha   90.00
_cell.angle_beta   90.00
_cell.angle_gamma   90.00
#
_symmetry.space_group_name_H-M   'P 1'
#
loop_
_entity.id
_entity.type
_entity.pdbx_description
1 polymer ?
#
loop_
_entity_poly.entity_id
_entity_poly.type
_entity_poly.pdbx_seq_one_letter_code
_entity_poly.pdbx_strand_id
1 'polypeptide(L)'
;MGLGEAPLVRQCTFSVWRDTQSMLRYAQGGAHRTAIQAAYKHTFFSESMFVRMRVLSMAGVWKGVYYPHQPVTAALEVAHA
;
A
#
# COMPACT_ATOMS: atom_id res chain seq x y z
N MET A 1 8.96 -0.40 -4.99
CA MET A 1 8.95 -1.61 -5.84
C MET A 1 7.51 -1.88 -6.19
N GLY A 2 7.15 -1.84 -7.46
CA GLY A 2 5.78 -2.02 -7.90
C GLY A 2 5.59 -3.33 -8.66
N LEU A 3 4.57 -4.11 -8.31
CA LEU A 3 4.24 -5.42 -8.89
C LEU A 3 2.72 -5.54 -8.98
N GLY A 4 2.17 -5.52 -10.20
CA GLY A 4 0.80 -5.98 -10.47
C GLY A 4 0.81 -7.37 -11.10
N GLU A 5 -0.34 -8.04 -11.10
CA GLU A 5 -0.50 -9.49 -11.35
C GLU A 5 -0.22 -9.95 -12.79
N ALA A 6 0.30 -9.05 -13.62
CA ALA A 6 1.20 -9.35 -14.70
C ALA A 6 2.37 -8.36 -14.58
N PRO A 7 3.60 -8.79 -14.22
CA PRO A 7 4.74 -7.90 -13.96
C PRO A 7 5.10 -6.99 -15.14
N LEU A 8 4.55 -7.26 -16.32
CA LEU A 8 4.73 -6.52 -17.57
C LEU A 8 3.51 -5.69 -18.01
N VAL A 9 2.33 -5.80 -17.37
CA VAL A 9 1.07 -5.21 -17.90
C VAL A 9 0.40 -4.21 -16.95
N ARG A 10 0.55 -4.33 -15.62
CA ARG A 10 -0.10 -3.38 -14.68
C ARG A 10 0.83 -2.99 -13.52
N GLN A 11 1.10 -1.69 -13.41
CA GLN A 11 1.90 -1.10 -12.35
C GLN A 11 1.05 -0.99 -11.08
N CYS A 12 1.35 -1.80 -10.05
CA CYS A 12 0.83 -1.61 -8.71
C CYS A 12 1.94 -1.07 -7.82
N THR A 13 1.68 -0.06 -6.99
CA THR A 13 2.67 0.48 -6.06
C THR A 13 2.30 0.12 -4.64
N PHE A 14 3.23 -0.49 -3.91
CA PHE A 14 3.08 -0.70 -2.47
C PHE A 14 3.88 0.34 -1.69
N SER A 15 3.24 0.88 -0.65
CA SER A 15 3.85 1.81 0.30
C SER A 15 3.61 1.31 1.73
N VAL A 16 4.66 1.23 2.52
CA VAL A 16 4.59 0.86 3.94
C VAL A 16 4.76 2.12 4.79
N TRP A 17 3.85 2.34 5.72
CA TRP A 17 3.80 3.53 6.56
C TRP A 17 4.03 3.17 8.02
N ARG A 18 4.69 4.06 8.77
CA ARG A 18 4.87 3.91 10.22
C ARG A 18 3.55 4.00 10.98
N ASP A 19 2.62 4.82 10.49
CA ASP A 19 1.34 5.09 11.11
C ASP A 19 0.30 5.55 10.07
N THR A 20 -0.97 5.47 10.45
CA THR A 20 -2.11 5.81 9.57
C THR A 20 -2.18 7.31 9.26
N GLN A 21 -1.79 8.17 10.20
CA GLN A 21 -1.86 9.62 10.00
C GLN A 21 -0.85 10.08 8.94
N SER A 22 0.34 9.49 8.92
CA SER A 22 1.36 9.71 7.89
C SER A 22 0.89 9.25 6.52
N MET A 23 0.24 8.09 6.42
CA MET A 23 -0.40 7.62 5.18
C MET A 23 -1.47 8.59 4.69
N LEU A 24 -2.38 9.03 5.58
CA LEU A 24 -3.47 9.94 5.23
C LEU A 24 -2.95 11.30 4.75
N ARG A 25 -1.94 11.86 5.43
CA ARG A 25 -1.30 13.11 5.02
C ARG A 25 -0.68 13.02 3.62
N TYR A 26 -0.08 11.87 3.29
CA TYR A 26 0.44 11.62 1.95
C TYR A 26 -0.69 11.47 0.93
N ALA A 27 -1.72 10.67 1.23
CA ALA A 27 -2.84 10.43 0.33
C ALA A 27 -3.64 11.71 0.00
N GLN A 28 -3.78 12.60 0.99
CA GLN A 28 -4.59 13.81 0.90
C GLN A 28 -3.77 15.06 0.53
N GLY A 29 -2.45 14.98 0.39
CA GLY A 29 -1.57 16.14 0.32
C GLY A 29 -0.67 16.17 -0.92
N GLY A 30 -0.32 17.39 -1.33
CA GLY A 30 0.80 17.68 -2.23
C GLY A 30 0.75 16.96 -3.58
N ALA A 31 1.94 16.52 -4.03
CA ALA A 31 2.16 15.94 -5.35
C ALA A 31 1.34 14.68 -5.63
N HIS A 32 0.96 13.91 -4.60
CA HIS A 32 0.16 12.71 -4.78
C HIS A 32 -1.26 13.05 -5.25
N ARG A 33 -1.90 14.05 -4.62
CA ARG A 33 -3.21 14.55 -5.07
C ARG A 33 -3.14 15.10 -6.49
N THR A 34 -2.08 15.83 -6.84
CA THR A 34 -1.86 16.33 -8.21
C THR A 34 -1.71 15.18 -9.22
N ALA A 35 -0.98 14.12 -8.86
CA ALA A 35 -0.82 12.94 -9.70
C ALA A 35 -2.15 12.19 -9.90
N ILE A 36 -2.95 12.03 -8.85
CA ILE A 36 -4.30 11.45 -8.95
C ILE A 36 -5.18 12.29 -9.88
N GLN A 37 -5.21 13.61 -9.69
CA GLN A 37 -5.98 14.51 -10.54
C GLN A 37 -5.56 14.44 -12.01
N ALA A 38 -4.25 14.38 -12.28
CA ALA A 38 -3.72 14.20 -13.63
C ALA A 38 -4.12 12.83 -14.21
N ALA A 39 -4.05 11.76 -13.41
CA ALA A 39 -4.44 10.42 -13.85
C ALA A 39 -5.92 10.34 -14.24
N TYR A 40 -6.81 10.98 -13.47
CA TYR A 40 -8.23 11.09 -13.85
C TYR A 40 -8.44 11.97 -15.08
N LYS A 41 -7.78 13.13 -15.15
CA LYS A 41 -7.92 14.08 -16.27
C LYS A 41 -7.47 13.49 -17.60
N HIS A 42 -6.41 12.71 -17.59
CA HIS A 42 -5.79 12.15 -18.80
C HIS A 42 -6.13 10.68 -19.03
N THR A 43 -7.07 10.13 -18.25
CA THR A 43 -7.56 8.75 -18.40
C THR A 43 -6.42 7.71 -18.47
N PHE A 44 -5.37 7.92 -17.67
CA PHE A 44 -4.16 7.08 -17.71
C PHE A 44 -4.44 5.61 -17.35
N PHE A 45 -5.53 5.34 -16.64
CA PHE A 45 -5.94 4.00 -16.25
C PHE A 45 -7.41 3.79 -16.55
N SER A 46 -7.75 2.65 -17.16
CA SER A 46 -9.14 2.22 -17.34
C SER A 46 -9.81 1.83 -16.01
N GLU A 47 -9.00 1.39 -15.03
CA GLU A 47 -9.44 0.97 -13.70
C GLU A 47 -8.41 1.42 -12.66
N SER A 48 -8.87 1.85 -11.47
CA SER A 48 -7.99 2.21 -10.35
C SER A 48 -8.55 1.64 -9.03
N MET A 49 -7.66 1.09 -8.20
CA MET A 49 -8.03 0.51 -6.91
C MET A 49 -7.03 0.98 -5.84
N PHE A 50 -7.55 1.44 -4.72
CA PHE A 50 -6.77 1.75 -3.52
C PHE A 50 -7.19 0.80 -2.41
N VAL A 51 -6.22 0.07 -1.85
CA VAL A 51 -6.45 -0.86 -0.74
C VAL A 51 -5.57 -0.47 0.43
N ARG A 52 -6.19 -0.35 1.61
CA ARG A 52 -5.47 -0.22 2.87
C ARG A 52 -5.38 -1.59 3.52
N MET A 53 -4.17 -2.00 3.86
CA MET A 53 -3.90 -3.27 4.53
C MET A 53 -3.32 -3.01 5.92
N ARG A 54 -3.66 -3.87 6.88
CA ARG A 54 -2.99 -3.94 8.18
C ARG A 54 -1.93 -5.04 8.13
N VAL A 55 -0.71 -4.72 8.53
CA VAL A 55 0.36 -5.73 8.68
C VAL A 55 0.02 -6.61 9.86
N LEU A 56 -0.08 -7.92 9.65
CA LEU A 56 -0.45 -8.90 10.68
C LEU A 56 0.78 -9.59 11.30
N SER A 57 1.79 -9.86 10.48
CA SER A 57 3.08 -10.39 10.91
C SER A 57 4.19 -9.91 9.97
N MET A 58 5.42 -10.00 10.46
CA MET A 58 6.64 -9.78 9.67
C MET A 58 7.66 -10.86 10.01
N ALA A 59 8.45 -11.28 9.02
CA ALA A 59 9.54 -12.23 9.19
C ALA A 59 10.69 -11.88 8.23
N GLY A 60 11.92 -12.21 8.62
CA GLY A 60 13.13 -11.92 7.84
C GLY A 60 13.89 -10.71 8.36
N VAL A 61 14.71 -10.07 7.50
CA VAL A 61 15.53 -8.92 7.88
C VAL A 61 14.92 -7.64 7.34
N TRP A 62 14.58 -6.71 8.24
CA TRP A 62 14.10 -5.39 7.87
C TRP A 62 15.00 -4.32 8.48
N LYS A 63 15.59 -3.47 7.63
CA LYS A 63 16.54 -2.41 8.04
C LYS A 63 17.67 -2.92 8.95
N GLY A 64 18.16 -4.14 8.68
CA GLY A 64 19.24 -4.77 9.46
C GLY A 64 18.80 -5.48 10.74
N VAL A 65 17.51 -5.44 11.10
CA VAL A 65 16.95 -6.15 12.26
C VAL A 65 16.30 -7.45 11.80
N TYR A 66 16.65 -8.57 12.43
CA TYR A 66 16.03 -9.87 12.16
C TYR A 66 14.75 -10.05 12.97
N TYR A 67 13.68 -10.43 12.28
CA TYR A 67 12.37 -10.76 12.81
C TYR A 67 12.10 -12.27 12.61
N PRO A 68 12.01 -13.06 13.68
CA PRO A 68 11.69 -14.48 13.56
C PRO A 68 10.26 -14.66 13.03
N HIS A 69 10.03 -15.74 12.28
CA HIS A 69 8.70 -16.08 11.83
C HIS A 69 7.80 -16.42 13.03
N GLN A 70 6.74 -15.63 13.21
CA GLN A 70 5.75 -15.84 14.27
C GLN A 70 4.38 -16.07 13.63
N PRO A 71 3.68 -17.17 13.97
CA PRO A 71 2.35 -17.42 13.43
C PRO A 71 1.38 -16.30 13.83
N VAL A 72 0.55 -15.85 12.89
CA VAL A 72 -0.50 -14.87 13.16
C VAL A 72 -1.57 -15.54 14.03
N THR A 73 -1.69 -15.10 15.28
CA THR A 73 -2.67 -15.65 16.25
C THR A 73 -3.85 -14.72 16.52
N ALA A 74 -3.80 -13.47 16.04
CA ALA A 74 -4.88 -12.51 16.21
C ALA A 74 -6.06 -12.84 15.27
N ALA A 75 -7.28 -12.83 15.79
CA ALA A 75 -8.50 -12.95 15.00
C ALA A 75 -8.53 -11.86 13.91
N LEU A 76 -8.82 -12.27 12.67
CA LEU A 76 -8.99 -11.37 11.53
C LEU A 76 -10.29 -10.57 11.71
N GLU A 77 -10.24 -9.47 12.44
CA GLU A 77 -11.32 -8.49 12.37
C GLU A 77 -11.32 -7.86 10.98
N VAL A 78 -12.40 -8.12 10.22
CA VAL A 78 -12.68 -7.46 8.95
C VAL A 78 -13.06 -6.02 9.27
N ALA A 79 -12.09 -5.10 9.16
CA ALA A 79 -12.39 -3.68 9.16
C ALA A 79 -13.22 -3.38 7.90
N HIS A 80 -14.53 -3.15 8.10
CA HIS A 80 -15.42 -2.70 7.04
C HIS A 80 -15.03 -1.26 6.65
N ALA A 81 -15.13 -1.00 5.34
CA ALA A 81 -14.69 0.21 4.65
C ALA A 81 -15.35 1.50 5.15
#